data_AF-A0A7X1WEK2-F1
#
_entry.id   AF-A0A7X1WEK2-F1
#
_cell.length_a   1.000
_cell.length_b   1.000
_cell.length_c   1.000
_cell.angle_alpha   90.00
_cell.angle_beta   90.00
_cell.angle_gamma   90.00
#
_symmetry.space_group_name_H-M   'P 1'
#
loop_
_entity.id
_entity.type
_entity.pdbx_description
1 polymer ?
#
loop_
_entity_poly.entity_id
_entity_poly.type
_entity_poly.pdbx_seq_one_letter_code
_entity_poly.pdbx_strand_id
1 'polypeptide(L)'
;FDELDDSPWVMQLYAQDETDWNPYLASLRSYLQPRAQGSAFSEFYLRFFGHHLRAVAKQGGLFEDRTVTKLPWRGQTRRVRLVVFRRAGNTPARRGQSPEQALNVICDRLLGGLSNAGIRARRL
;
A
#
# COMPACT_ATOMS: atom_id res chain seq x y z
N PHE A 1 -17.43 20.94 6.24
CA PHE A 1 -17.02 20.25 5.01
C PHE A 1 -17.97 20.74 3.95
N ASP A 2 -17.48 21.24 2.82
CA ASP A 2 -18.34 21.77 1.76
C ASP A 2 -18.54 20.66 0.74
N GLU A 3 -19.74 20.09 0.71
CA GLU A 3 -20.14 19.10 -0.28
C GLU A 3 -20.34 19.81 -1.63
N LEU A 4 -19.75 19.24 -2.69
CA LEU A 4 -19.73 19.82 -4.03
C LEU A 4 -20.45 18.87 -4.98
N ASP A 5 -21.75 19.05 -5.14
CA ASP A 5 -22.63 18.12 -5.87
C ASP A 5 -22.23 17.93 -7.34
N ASP A 6 -21.81 19.00 -8.03
CA ASP A 6 -21.50 18.94 -9.47
C ASP A 6 -20.08 18.46 -9.79
N SER A 7 -19.16 18.51 -8.83
CA SER A 7 -17.75 18.15 -9.04
C SER A 7 -17.10 17.74 -7.71
N PRO A 8 -17.49 16.58 -7.14
CA PRO A 8 -16.97 16.11 -5.88
C PRO A 8 -15.52 15.65 -6.01
N TRP A 9 -14.84 15.54 -4.87
CA TRP A 9 -13.61 14.75 -4.80
C TRP A 9 -13.93 13.28 -4.95
N VAL A 10 -13.24 12.61 -5.87
CA VAL A 10 -13.35 11.18 -6.09
C VAL A 10 -12.10 10.49 -5.54
N MET A 11 -12.34 9.45 -4.74
CA MET A 11 -11.32 8.53 -4.28
C MET A 11 -11.57 7.16 -4.92
N GLN A 12 -10.64 6.70 -5.74
CA GLN A 12 -10.71 5.39 -6.37
C GLN A 12 -9.64 4.46 -5.79
N LEU A 13 -10.06 3.24 -5.41
CA LEU A 13 -9.19 2.22 -4.82
C LEU A 13 -8.96 1.08 -5.81
N TYR A 14 -7.71 0.65 -5.92
CA TYR A 14 -7.30 -0.53 -6.67
C TYR A 14 -6.62 -1.49 -5.70
N ALA A 15 -7.20 -2.67 -5.51
CA ALA A 15 -6.63 -3.74 -4.71
C ALA A 15 -6.01 -4.80 -5.62
N GLN A 16 -4.71 -5.02 -5.50
CA GLN A 16 -3.97 -5.99 -6.28
C GLN A 16 -3.17 -6.91 -5.36
N ASP A 17 -3.21 -8.21 -5.60
CA ASP A 17 -2.30 -9.13 -4.94
C ASP A 17 -0.96 -9.18 -5.66
N GLU A 18 0.10 -9.01 -4.89
CA GLU A 18 1.48 -9.06 -5.34
C GLU A 18 2.18 -10.26 -4.69
N THR A 19 2.98 -10.98 -5.49
CA THR A 19 3.85 -12.07 -5.04
C THR A 19 5.28 -11.58 -4.78
N ASP A 20 5.54 -10.28 -4.95
CA ASP A 20 6.84 -9.68 -4.65
C ASP A 20 6.96 -9.35 -3.16
N TRP A 21 7.86 -10.06 -2.49
CA TRP A 21 8.14 -9.89 -1.08
C TRP A 21 9.32 -8.97 -0.79
N ASN A 22 9.99 -8.41 -1.82
CA ASN A 22 11.14 -7.53 -1.62
C ASN A 22 10.85 -6.32 -0.72
N PRO A 23 9.70 -5.61 -0.85
CA PRO A 23 9.39 -4.50 0.06
C PRO A 23 9.26 -4.94 1.52
N TYR A 24 8.65 -6.12 1.75
CA TYR A 24 8.52 -6.69 3.09
C TYR A 24 9.90 -7.09 3.65
N LEU A 25 10.74 -7.77 2.85
CA LEU A 25 12.08 -8.18 3.28
C LEU A 25 12.98 -6.97 3.57
N ALA A 26 12.84 -5.87 2.83
CA ALA A 26 13.52 -4.61 3.14
C ALA A 26 13.06 -4.05 4.49
N SER A 27 11.74 -4.04 4.75
CA SER A 27 11.20 -3.61 6.05
C SER A 27 11.65 -4.51 7.20
N LEU A 28 11.78 -5.82 6.97
CA LEU A 28 12.26 -6.76 7.97
C LEU A 28 13.73 -6.50 8.31
N ARG A 29 14.57 -6.21 7.30
CA ARG A 29 15.97 -5.82 7.51
C ARG A 29 16.08 -4.51 8.28
N SER A 30 15.28 -3.49 7.94
CA SER A 30 15.31 -2.20 8.64
C SER A 30 14.76 -2.28 10.08
N TYR A 31 13.98 -3.31 10.40
CA TYR A 31 13.47 -3.53 11.75
C TYR A 31 14.54 -4.03 12.73
N LEU A 32 15.65 -4.58 12.23
CA LEU A 32 16.72 -5.09 13.08
C LEU A 32 17.34 -3.97 13.92
N GLN A 33 17.26 -4.14 15.24
CA GLN A 33 17.95 -3.28 16.20
C GLN A 33 19.47 -3.35 15.99
N PRO A 34 20.23 -2.25 16.19
CA PRO A 34 21.67 -2.22 15.94
C PRO A 34 22.44 -3.37 16.58
N ARG A 35 22.11 -3.73 17.84
CA ARG A 35 22.73 -4.85 18.58
C ARG A 35 22.51 -6.24 17.97
N ALA A 36 21.53 -6.40 17.09
CA ALA A 36 21.19 -7.67 16.45
C ALA A 36 21.65 -7.73 14.99
N GLN A 37 22.09 -6.62 14.40
CA GLN A 37 22.59 -6.56 13.03
C GLN A 37 23.91 -7.35 12.91
N GLY A 38 24.10 -8.05 11.79
CA GLY A 38 25.30 -8.85 11.53
C GLY A 38 25.47 -10.11 12.39
N SER A 39 24.56 -10.37 13.35
CA SER A 39 24.60 -11.61 14.12
C SER A 39 24.31 -12.83 13.25
N ALA A 40 24.94 -13.97 13.58
CA ALA A 40 24.72 -15.22 12.86
C ALA A 40 23.23 -15.61 12.80
N PHE A 41 22.49 -15.36 13.88
CA PHE A 41 21.04 -15.59 13.94
C PHE A 41 20.28 -14.68 12.96
N SER A 42 20.49 -13.36 13.00
CA SER A 42 19.78 -12.42 12.11
C SER A 42 20.06 -12.71 10.64
N GLU A 43 21.32 -12.99 10.30
CA GLU A 43 21.70 -13.34 8.93
C GLU A 43 21.04 -14.64 8.46
N PHE A 44 21.04 -15.67 9.31
CA PHE A 44 20.34 -16.91 9.01
C PHE A 44 18.83 -16.70 8.84
N TYR A 45 18.21 -15.99 9.78
CA TYR A 45 16.77 -15.75 9.78
C TYR A 45 16.32 -15.00 8.52
N LEU A 46 17.01 -13.91 8.16
CA LEU A 46 16.70 -13.14 6.94
C LEU A 46 16.79 -13.99 5.67
N ARG A 47 17.82 -14.84 5.54
CA ARG A 47 17.98 -15.75 4.40
C ARG A 47 16.89 -16.81 4.37
N PHE A 48 16.67 -17.48 5.50
CA PHE A 48 15.68 -18.54 5.64
C PHE A 48 14.27 -18.03 5.35
N PHE A 49 13.89 -16.89 5.94
CA PHE A 49 12.57 -16.30 5.75
C PHE A 49 12.35 -15.82 4.31
N GLY A 50 13.37 -15.21 3.70
CA GLY A 50 13.32 -14.86 2.27
C GLY A 50 13.15 -16.07 1.35
N HIS A 51 13.82 -17.18 1.66
CA HIS A 51 13.61 -18.44 0.94
C HIS A 51 12.17 -18.96 1.12
N HIS A 52 11.66 -18.98 2.35
CA HIS A 52 10.30 -19.40 2.67
C HIS A 52 9.25 -18.59 1.89
N LEU A 53 9.32 -17.25 1.92
CA LEU A 53 8.37 -16.40 1.21
C LEU A 53 8.36 -16.63 -0.30
N ARG A 54 9.54 -16.87 -0.91
CA ARG A 54 9.62 -17.24 -2.33
C ARG A 54 9.02 -18.61 -2.62
N ALA A 55 9.22 -19.58 -1.74
CA ALA A 55 8.69 -20.93 -1.91
C ALA A 55 7.15 -20.94 -1.90
N VAL A 56 6.52 -20.18 -0.99
CA VAL A 56 5.05 -20.12 -0.90
C VAL A 56 4.41 -19.25 -2.00
N ALA A 57 5.18 -18.40 -2.68
CA ALA A 57 4.71 -17.49 -3.74
C ALA A 57 4.89 -18.03 -5.16
N LYS A 58 5.24 -19.32 -5.31
CA LYS A 58 5.55 -19.95 -6.60
C LYS A 58 4.39 -19.83 -7.61
N GLN A 59 4.72 -19.66 -8.88
CA GLN A 59 3.74 -19.75 -9.96
C GLN A 59 3.04 -21.12 -9.96
N GLY A 60 1.74 -21.12 -10.23
CA GLY A 60 0.91 -22.33 -10.18
C GLY A 60 0.39 -22.69 -8.78
N GLY A 61 0.76 -21.93 -7.74
CA GLY A 61 0.31 -22.17 -6.37
C GLY A 61 1.13 -23.21 -5.61
N LEU A 62 1.01 -23.19 -4.28
CA LEU A 62 1.57 -24.19 -3.38
C LEU A 62 0.63 -25.40 -3.23
N PHE A 63 -0.68 -25.15 -3.23
CA PHE A 63 -1.73 -26.16 -3.21
C PHE A 63 -3.02 -25.60 -3.83
N GLU A 64 -3.98 -26.46 -4.15
CA GLU A 64 -5.31 -26.06 -4.61
C GLU A 64 -6.24 -25.90 -3.40
N ASP A 65 -6.80 -24.71 -3.19
CA ASP A 65 -7.82 -24.51 -2.16
C ASP A 65 -9.19 -24.95 -2.72
N ARG A 66 -9.62 -26.15 -2.34
CA ARG A 66 -10.86 -26.75 -2.84
C ARG A 66 -12.12 -26.30 -2.12
N THR A 67 -11.97 -25.62 -0.97
CA THR A 67 -13.09 -25.31 -0.08
C THR A 67 -13.64 -23.92 -0.34
N VAL A 68 -12.77 -22.91 -0.44
CA VAL A 68 -13.20 -21.52 -0.48
C VAL A 68 -13.05 -20.91 -1.87
N THR A 69 -11.83 -20.92 -2.41
CA THR A 69 -11.52 -20.19 -3.64
C THR A 69 -11.60 -21.03 -4.92
N LYS A 70 -11.39 -22.35 -4.83
CA LYS A 70 -11.21 -23.25 -5.99
C LYS A 70 -10.11 -22.78 -6.93
N LEU A 71 -9.09 -22.11 -6.38
CA LEU A 71 -7.95 -21.58 -7.10
C LEU A 71 -6.64 -22.10 -6.48
N PRO A 72 -5.54 -22.10 -7.25
CA PRO A 72 -4.23 -22.36 -6.69
C PRO A 72 -3.88 -21.30 -5.65
N TRP A 73 -3.75 -21.72 -4.40
CA TRP A 73 -3.34 -20.87 -3.29
C TRP A 73 -1.84 -20.56 -3.41
N ARG A 74 -1.48 -19.31 -3.16
CA ARG A 74 -0.08 -18.87 -3.03
C ARG A 74 0.02 -17.74 -2.02
N GLY A 75 1.16 -17.68 -1.33
CA GLY A 75 1.50 -16.57 -0.45
C GLY A 75 1.60 -15.28 -1.24
N GLN A 76 0.71 -14.34 -0.93
CA GLN A 76 0.62 -13.03 -1.58
C GLN A 76 0.40 -11.95 -0.52
N THR A 77 0.75 -10.72 -0.88
CA THR A 77 0.38 -9.52 -0.11
C THR A 77 -0.55 -8.65 -0.93
N ARG A 78 -1.54 -8.04 -0.28
CA ARG A 78 -2.44 -7.11 -0.95
C ARG A 78 -1.85 -5.72 -0.95
N ARG A 79 -1.65 -5.16 -2.15
CA ARG A 79 -1.32 -3.76 -2.35
C ARG A 79 -2.55 -2.98 -2.76
N VAL A 80 -2.86 -1.96 -1.97
CA VAL A 80 -3.93 -1.01 -2.28
C VAL A 80 -3.29 0.27 -2.83
N ARG A 81 -3.72 0.67 -4.03
CA ARG A 81 -3.39 1.97 -4.63
C ARG A 81 -4.63 2.85 -4.60
N LEU A 82 -4.44 4.10 -4.23
CA LEU A 82 -5.51 5.08 -4.09
C LEU A 82 -5.22 6.24 -5.03
N VAL A 83 -6.21 6.59 -5.86
CA VAL A 83 -6.16 7.75 -6.75
C VAL A 83 -7.18 8.78 -6.25
N VAL A 84 -6.71 9.99 -5.94
CA VAL A 84 -7.57 11.13 -5.61
C VAL A 84 -7.61 12.07 -6.81
N PHE A 85 -8.81 12.39 -7.28
CA PHE A 85 -8.98 13.36 -8.34
C PHE A 85 -10.29 14.11 -8.19
N ARG A 86 -10.41 15.21 -8.94
CA ARG A 86 -11.62 16.00 -9.09
C ARG A 86 -11.61 16.62 -10.47
N ARG A 87 -12.79 16.75 -11.08
CA ARG A 87 -12.92 17.52 -12.32
C ARG A 87 -12.79 19.01 -12.01
N ALA A 88 -11.80 19.67 -12.61
CA ALA A 88 -11.73 21.12 -12.62
C ALA A 88 -12.71 21.63 -13.69
N GLY A 89 -13.91 22.06 -13.28
CA GLY A 89 -14.81 22.80 -14.17
C GLY A 89 -14.34 24.25 -14.38
N ASN A 90 -15.16 25.07 -15.04
CA ASN A 90 -14.96 26.53 -15.11
C ASN A 90 -15.23 27.24 -13.78
N THR A 91 -15.32 26.50 -12.68
CA THR A 91 -15.58 27.05 -11.35
C THR A 91 -14.40 27.90 -10.93
N PRO A 92 -14.61 29.19 -10.56
CA PRO A 92 -13.52 30.07 -10.18
C PRO A 92 -12.71 29.49 -9.03
N ALA A 93 -11.40 29.75 -9.03
CA ALA A 93 -10.48 29.36 -7.97
C ALA A 93 -11.06 29.73 -6.59
N ARG A 94 -11.57 28.74 -5.86
CA ARG A 94 -12.14 28.99 -4.52
C ARG A 94 -11.01 29.42 -3.61
N ARG A 95 -11.19 30.56 -2.93
CA ARG A 95 -10.18 31.16 -2.04
C ARG A 95 -8.85 31.48 -2.73
N GLY A 96 -8.85 31.66 -4.05
CA GLY A 96 -7.64 31.90 -4.84
C GLY A 96 -6.71 30.69 -4.95
N GLN A 97 -7.13 29.50 -4.51
CA GLN A 97 -6.31 28.29 -4.62
C GLN A 97 -6.39 27.71 -6.03
N SER A 98 -5.24 27.34 -6.58
CA SER A 98 -5.18 26.56 -7.81
C SER A 98 -5.74 25.14 -7.58
N PRO A 99 -6.21 24.44 -8.63
CA PRO A 99 -6.66 23.06 -8.52
C PRO A 99 -5.62 22.13 -7.87
N GLU A 100 -4.33 22.33 -8.17
CA GLU A 100 -3.21 21.58 -7.62
C GLU A 100 -3.03 21.84 -6.13
N GLN A 101 -3.15 23.10 -5.70
CA GLN A 101 -3.10 23.47 -4.28
C GLN A 101 -4.26 22.82 -3.51
N ALA A 102 -5.46 22.84 -4.07
CA ALA A 102 -6.61 22.19 -3.46
C ALA A 102 -6.43 20.66 -3.37
N LEU A 103 -5.89 20.01 -4.41
CA LEU A 103 -5.56 18.58 -4.39
C LEU A 103 -4.53 18.26 -3.30
N ASN A 104 -3.47 19.06 -3.17
CA ASN A 104 -2.45 18.86 -2.15
C ASN A 104 -3.05 18.93 -0.74
N VAL A 105 -3.85 19.95 -0.45
CA VAL A 105 -4.52 20.10 0.85
C VAL A 105 -5.40 18.88 1.19
N ILE A 106 -6.13 18.34 0.21
CA ILE A 106 -6.98 17.16 0.41
C ILE A 106 -6.13 15.90 0.61
N CYS A 107 -5.08 15.70 -0.20
CA CYS A 107 -4.15 14.58 -0.03
C CYS A 107 -3.46 14.61 1.34
N ASP A 108 -3.02 15.78 1.82
CA ASP A 108 -2.36 15.90 3.11
C ASP A 108 -3.31 15.58 4.27
N ARG A 109 -4.56 16.06 4.19
CA ARG A 109 -5.62 15.70 5.15
C ARG A 109 -5.93 14.21 5.12
N LEU A 110 -6.02 13.61 3.93
CA LEU A 110 -6.24 12.17 3.77
C LEU A 110 -5.10 11.37 4.38
N LEU A 111 -3.84 11.72 4.09
CA LEU A 111 -2.67 11.07 4.67
C LEU A 111 -2.63 11.22 6.20
N GLY A 112 -2.96 12.39 6.74
CA GLY A 112 -3.10 12.60 8.18
C GLY A 112 -4.18 11.73 8.81
N GLY A 113 -5.35 11.64 8.17
CA GLY A 113 -6.44 10.77 8.61
C GLY A 113 -6.08 9.28 8.60
N LEU A 114 -5.43 8.83 7.53
CA LEU A 114 -4.91 7.45 7.43
C LEU A 114 -3.87 7.17 8.51
N SER A 115 -2.93 8.10 8.74
CA SER A 115 -1.91 7.97 9.79
C SER A 115 -2.53 7.88 11.18
N ASN A 116 -3.54 8.71 11.49
CA ASN A 116 -4.25 8.65 12.77
C ASN A 116 -4.99 7.33 12.99
N ALA A 117 -5.44 6.68 11.91
CA ALA A 117 -6.03 5.34 11.94
C ALA A 117 -4.98 4.20 11.95
N GLY A 118 -3.68 4.52 12.03
CA GLY A 118 -2.59 3.54 11.99
C GLY A 118 -2.31 2.97 10.59
N ILE A 119 -2.87 3.56 9.54
CA ILE A 119 -2.68 3.12 8.16
C ILE A 119 -1.46 3.85 7.58
N ARG A 120 -0.41 3.07 7.27
CA ARG A 120 0.77 3.59 6.57
C ARG A 120 0.45 3.76 5.08
N ALA A 121 0.39 5.00 4.64
CA ALA A 121 0.24 5.38 3.24
C ALA A 121 1.48 6.15 2.75
N ARG A 122 1.82 6.00 1.47
CA ARG A 122 2.89 6.73 0.81
C ARG A 122 2.34 7.38 -0.45
N ARG A 123 2.54 8.68 -0.60
CA ARG A 123 2.25 9.40 -1.84
C ARG A 123 3.27 9.01 -2.90
N LEU A 124 2.80 8.72 -4.11
CA LEU A 124 3.62 8.38 -5.29
C LEU A 124 3.99 9.64 -6.05
#